data_AF-A0A2G8JK94-F1
#
_entry.id   AF-A0A2G8JK94-F1
#
_cell.length_a   1.000
_cell.length_b   1.000
_cell.length_c   1.000
_cell.angle_alpha   90.00
_cell.angle_beta   90.00
_cell.angle_gamma   90.00
#
_symmetry.space_group_name_H-M   'P 1'
#
loop_
_entity.id
_entity.type
_entity.pdbx_description
1 polymer ?
#
loop_
_entity_poly.entity_id
_entity_poly.type
_entity_poly.pdbx_seq_one_letter_code
_entity_poly.pdbx_strand_id
1 'polypeptide(L)'
;MLCVSYSLIVLGQDLSDVFLYNFFGRTSYIVNIVLMVITGFFVNGPYALITTAVSADLGTHESLHGNAKALSTVTAIIDGTGTIGAAVGPLLTGLISPTNEAGWTYVFLMLAGAEVVGALFMIRQVFKELKSWRNKRKSYQLINEVDSDR
;
A
#
# COMPACT_ATOMS: atom_id res chain seq x y z
N MET A 1 -10.78 1.40 11.35
CA MET A 1 -11.85 0.96 10.44
C MET A 1 -11.47 1.32 9.01
N LEU A 2 -11.18 2.58 8.69
CA LEU A 2 -10.75 3.01 7.35
C LEU A 2 -9.59 2.18 6.77
N CYS A 3 -8.47 1.94 7.47
CA CYS A 3 -7.36 1.13 6.92
C CYS A 3 -7.70 -0.35 6.64
N VAL A 4 -8.47 -1.03 7.50
CA VAL A 4 -8.83 -2.44 7.28
C VAL A 4 -9.85 -2.56 6.15
N SER A 5 -10.80 -1.62 6.10
CA SER A 5 -11.69 -1.47 4.95
C SER A 5 -10.89 -1.17 3.68
N TYR A 6 -9.85 -0.34 3.73
CA TYR A 6 -9.01 0.00 2.59
C TYR A 6 -8.15 -1.18 2.11
N SER A 7 -7.53 -1.94 3.00
CA SER A 7 -6.76 -3.14 2.63
C SER A 7 -7.65 -4.24 2.03
N LEU A 8 -8.90 -4.37 2.52
CA LEU A 8 -9.89 -5.27 1.92
C LEU A 8 -10.45 -4.73 0.58
N ILE A 9 -10.55 -3.41 0.42
CA ILE A 9 -10.94 -2.77 -0.85
C ILE A 9 -9.84 -2.94 -1.90
N VAL A 10 -8.56 -2.73 -1.57
CA VAL A 10 -7.43 -2.92 -2.50
C VAL A 10 -7.37 -4.38 -2.98
N LEU A 11 -7.41 -5.34 -2.04
CA LEU A 11 -7.44 -6.77 -2.39
C LEU A 11 -8.68 -7.19 -3.21
N GLY A 12 -9.81 -6.49 -3.08
CA GLY A 12 -11.01 -6.71 -3.88
C GLY A 12 -10.97 -6.01 -5.25
N GLN A 13 -10.23 -4.92 -5.37
CA GLN A 13 -10.07 -4.14 -6.59
C GLN A 13 -9.17 -4.87 -7.60
N ASP A 14 -8.10 -5.52 -7.16
CA ASP A 14 -7.17 -6.25 -8.04
C ASP A 14 -7.84 -7.39 -8.83
N LEU A 15 -8.72 -8.15 -8.16
CA LEU A 15 -9.54 -9.19 -8.79
C LEU A 15 -10.56 -8.57 -9.75
N SER A 16 -11.11 -7.40 -9.41
CA SER A 16 -12.03 -6.67 -10.27
C SER A 16 -11.31 -6.11 -11.50
N ASP A 17 -10.07 -5.62 -11.37
CA ASP A 17 -9.29 -5.02 -12.45
C ASP A 17 -8.82 -6.08 -13.45
N VAL A 18 -8.34 -7.23 -13.01
CA VAL A 18 -8.00 -8.32 -13.94
C VAL A 18 -9.24 -8.82 -14.70
N PHE A 19 -10.41 -8.86 -14.05
CA PHE A 19 -11.67 -9.29 -14.67
C PHE A 19 -12.31 -8.20 -15.57
N LEU A 20 -12.34 -6.93 -15.13
CA LEU A 20 -12.81 -5.78 -15.93
C LEU A 20 -11.87 -5.48 -17.08
N TYR A 21 -10.56 -5.61 -16.92
CA TYR A 21 -9.61 -5.35 -18.01
C TYR A 21 -9.65 -6.45 -19.07
N ASN A 22 -9.91 -7.71 -18.69
CA ASN A 22 -10.18 -8.78 -19.65
C ASN A 22 -11.55 -8.65 -20.35
N PHE A 23 -12.58 -8.15 -19.66
CA PHE A 23 -13.96 -8.10 -20.20
C PHE A 23 -14.29 -6.77 -20.90
N PHE A 24 -13.91 -5.63 -20.31
CA PHE A 24 -14.18 -4.26 -20.77
C PHE A 24 -12.96 -3.53 -21.36
N GLY A 25 -11.74 -3.98 -21.05
CA GLY A 25 -10.51 -3.34 -21.57
C GLY A 25 -10.40 -3.40 -23.11
N ARG A 26 -11.11 -4.33 -23.76
CA ARG A 26 -11.26 -4.41 -25.23
C ARG A 26 -12.38 -3.56 -25.80
N THR A 27 -13.28 -3.00 -25.00
CA THR A 27 -14.54 -2.41 -25.49
C THR A 27 -14.43 -0.92 -25.78
N SER A 28 -13.70 -0.13 -24.96
CA SER A 28 -13.51 1.31 -25.20
C SER A 28 -12.33 1.88 -24.41
N TYR A 29 -11.47 2.65 -25.09
CA TYR A 29 -10.33 3.35 -24.50
C TYR A 29 -10.73 4.32 -23.37
N ILE A 30 -11.92 4.93 -23.45
CA ILE A 30 -12.40 5.89 -22.45
C ILE A 30 -12.69 5.19 -21.12
N VAL A 31 -13.31 4.00 -21.17
CA VAL A 31 -13.62 3.21 -19.98
C VAL A 31 -12.32 2.76 -19.30
N ASN A 32 -11.31 2.38 -20.09
CA ASN A 32 -9.98 2.01 -19.61
C ASN A 32 -9.26 3.17 -18.90
N ILE A 33 -9.29 4.37 -19.48
CA ILE A 33 -8.69 5.59 -18.89
C ILE A 33 -9.38 5.95 -17.56
N VAL A 34 -10.71 5.93 -17.51
CA VAL A 34 -11.46 6.25 -16.29
C VAL A 34 -11.18 5.24 -15.18
N LEU A 35 -11.12 3.94 -15.52
CA LEU A 35 -10.71 2.89 -14.60
C LEU A 35 -9.30 3.15 -14.05
N MET A 36 -8.32 3.42 -14.92
CA MET A 36 -6.94 3.73 -14.50
C MET A 36 -6.81 4.96 -13.59
N VAL A 37 -7.65 6.00 -13.80
CA VAL A 37 -7.65 7.19 -12.92
C VAL A 37 -8.18 6.84 -11.54
N ILE A 38 -9.25 6.05 -11.47
CA ILE A 38 -9.85 5.65 -10.19
C ILE A 38 -8.89 4.72 -9.44
N THR A 39 -8.40 3.66 -10.06
CA THR A 39 -7.42 2.75 -9.44
C THR A 39 -6.13 3.46 -9.07
N GLY A 40 -5.62 4.35 -9.92
CA GLY A 40 -4.45 5.17 -9.61
C GLY A 40 -4.60 6.02 -8.35
N PHE A 41 -5.77 6.60 -8.11
CA PHE A 41 -6.06 7.36 -6.88
C PHE A 41 -6.13 6.44 -5.65
N PHE A 42 -6.83 5.31 -5.78
CA PHE A 42 -7.01 4.35 -4.68
C PHE A 42 -5.74 3.56 -4.35
N VAL A 43 -4.79 3.40 -5.27
CA VAL A 43 -3.50 2.73 -5.04
C VAL A 43 -2.44 3.69 -4.49
N ASN A 44 -2.36 4.93 -4.99
CA ASN A 44 -1.37 5.90 -4.50
C ASN A 44 -1.61 6.36 -3.06
N GLY A 45 -2.88 6.47 -2.64
CA GLY A 45 -3.24 6.80 -1.25
C GLY A 45 -2.60 5.86 -0.21
N PRO A 46 -2.84 4.54 -0.26
CA PRO A 46 -2.23 3.58 0.65
C PRO A 46 -0.72 3.48 0.48
N TYR A 47 -0.18 3.57 -0.74
CA TYR A 47 1.28 3.57 -0.94
C TYR A 47 1.97 4.76 -0.23
N ALA A 48 1.38 5.95 -0.32
CA ALA A 48 1.84 7.14 0.40
C ALA A 48 1.69 6.98 1.92
N LEU A 49 0.55 6.45 2.38
CA LEU A 49 0.31 6.23 3.81
C LEU A 49 1.30 5.23 4.43
N ILE A 50 1.64 4.16 3.71
CA ILE A 50 2.57 3.12 4.18
C ILE A 50 3.98 3.68 4.37
N THR A 51 4.49 4.38 3.37
CA THR A 51 5.85 4.96 3.44
C THR A 51 5.95 6.01 4.55
N THR A 52 4.89 6.80 4.77
CA THR A 52 4.81 7.73 5.91
C THR A 52 4.67 7.03 7.26
N ALA A 53 3.89 5.96 7.34
CA ALA A 53 3.68 5.22 8.57
C ALA A 53 4.97 4.52 9.01
N VAL A 54 5.70 3.87 8.08
CA VAL A 54 7.01 3.25 8.38
C VAL A 54 8.00 4.32 8.83
N SER A 55 8.09 5.45 8.13
CA SER A 55 9.01 6.52 8.49
C SER A 55 8.70 7.14 9.87
N ALA A 56 7.43 7.30 10.20
CA ALA A 56 6.99 7.78 11.51
C ALA A 56 7.27 6.75 12.63
N ASP A 57 7.02 5.45 12.38
CA ASP A 57 7.29 4.39 13.36
C ASP A 57 8.80 4.30 13.67
N LEU A 58 9.67 4.47 12.66
CA LEU A 58 11.12 4.53 12.86
C LEU A 58 11.59 5.80 13.57
N GLY A 59 10.97 6.95 13.29
CA GLY A 59 11.32 8.22 13.94
C GLY A 59 11.02 8.25 15.44
N THR A 60 10.09 7.42 15.91
CA THR A 60 9.70 7.31 17.33
C THR A 60 10.40 6.17 18.07
N HIS A 61 11.18 5.34 17.39
CA HIS A 61 11.88 4.21 17.98
C HIS A 61 13.05 4.69 18.86
N GLU A 62 13.18 4.17 20.08
CA GLU A 62 14.14 4.63 21.11
C GLU A 62 15.61 4.63 20.63
N SER A 63 15.96 3.72 19.72
CA SER A 63 17.28 3.60 19.08
C SER A 63 17.56 4.63 17.98
N LEU A 64 16.54 5.34 17.49
CA LEU A 64 16.60 6.32 16.39
C LEU A 64 16.08 7.70 16.80
N HIS A 65 15.42 7.80 17.95
CA HIS A 65 14.82 9.02 18.47
C HIS A 65 15.90 10.08 18.74
N GLY A 66 15.83 11.21 18.02
CA GLY A 66 16.81 12.30 18.11
C GLY A 66 18.10 12.11 17.30
N ASN A 67 18.34 10.94 16.68
CA ASN A 67 19.51 10.70 15.85
C ASN A 67 19.15 10.74 14.35
N ALA A 68 19.11 11.96 13.80
CA ALA A 68 18.77 12.21 12.41
C ALA A 68 19.63 11.43 11.39
N LYS A 69 20.90 11.14 11.75
CA LYS A 69 21.81 10.38 10.88
C LYS A 69 21.38 8.92 10.76
N ALA A 70 21.03 8.29 11.87
CA ALA A 70 20.58 6.90 11.88
C ALA A 70 19.21 6.76 11.19
N LEU A 71 18.28 7.70 11.44
CA LEU A 71 16.98 7.74 10.75
C LEU A 71 17.13 7.88 9.23
N SER A 72 17.97 8.83 8.78
CA SER A 72 18.27 9.05 7.36
C SER A 72 18.82 7.79 6.68
N THR A 73 19.69 7.03 7.34
CA THR A 73 20.21 5.77 6.79
C THR A 73 19.11 4.73 6.60
N VAL A 74 18.18 4.59 7.56
CA VAL A 74 17.10 3.61 7.39
C VAL A 74 16.08 4.06 6.34
N THR A 75 15.78 5.35 6.26
CA THR A 75 14.99 5.91 5.16
C THR A 75 15.66 5.65 3.80
N ALA A 76 16.98 5.83 3.70
CA ALA A 76 17.72 5.55 2.47
C ALA A 76 17.70 4.06 2.10
N ILE A 77 17.69 3.14 3.08
CA ILE A 77 17.53 1.70 2.81
C ILE A 77 16.11 1.41 2.31
N ILE A 78 15.08 1.97 2.95
CA ILE A 78 13.68 1.77 2.52
C ILE A 78 13.49 2.29 1.09
N ASP A 79 13.93 3.52 0.81
CA ASP A 79 13.86 4.13 -0.52
C ASP A 79 14.70 3.36 -1.56
N GLY A 80 15.89 2.90 -1.16
CA GLY A 80 16.72 2.01 -1.96
C GLY A 80 16.02 0.69 -2.32
N THR A 81 15.27 0.08 -1.40
CA THR A 81 14.47 -1.12 -1.73
C THR A 81 13.29 -0.82 -2.64
N GLY A 82 12.65 0.35 -2.51
CA GLY A 82 11.59 0.80 -3.41
C GLY A 82 12.05 0.97 -4.86
N THR A 83 13.22 1.59 -5.06
CA THR A 83 13.81 1.78 -6.40
C THR A 83 14.22 0.46 -7.06
N ILE A 84 14.68 -0.54 -6.30
CA ILE A 84 14.92 -1.90 -6.82
C ILE A 84 13.62 -2.52 -7.33
N GLY A 85 12.54 -2.45 -6.55
CA GLY A 85 11.21 -2.93 -6.99
C GLY A 85 10.73 -2.24 -8.26
N ALA A 86 10.91 -0.92 -8.35
CA ALA A 86 10.57 -0.12 -9.52
C ALA A 86 11.39 -0.48 -10.77
N ALA A 87 12.61 -1.01 -10.62
CA ALA A 87 13.42 -1.52 -11.72
C ALA A 87 13.06 -2.96 -12.11
N VAL A 88 12.76 -3.81 -11.13
CA VAL A 88 12.42 -5.23 -11.35
C VAL A 88 11.07 -5.39 -12.06
N GLY A 89 10.07 -4.58 -11.74
CA GLY A 89 8.74 -4.66 -12.36
C GLY A 89 8.75 -4.53 -13.89
N PRO A 90 9.34 -3.46 -14.46
CA PRO A 90 9.50 -3.28 -15.90
C PRO A 90 10.40 -4.35 -16.53
N LEU A 91 11.46 -4.79 -15.83
CA LEU A 91 12.34 -5.86 -16.31
C LEU A 91 11.57 -7.17 -16.51
N LEU A 92 10.80 -7.61 -15.52
CA LEU A 92 9.99 -8.82 -15.62
C LEU A 92 8.86 -8.67 -16.66
N THR A 93 8.26 -7.48 -16.74
CA THR A 93 7.26 -7.15 -17.77
C THR A 93 7.85 -7.32 -19.18
N GLY A 94 9.06 -6.81 -19.42
CA GLY A 94 9.76 -6.94 -20.69
C GLY A 94 10.17 -8.37 -21.04
N LEU A 95 10.41 -9.22 -20.05
CA LEU A 95 10.71 -10.65 -20.26
C LEU A 95 9.47 -11.50 -20.52
N ILE A 96 8.33 -11.18 -19.90
CA ILE A 96 7.10 -11.97 -20.00
C ILE A 96 6.24 -11.56 -21.20
N SER A 97 6.17 -10.26 -21.51
CA SER A 97 5.35 -9.71 -22.60
C SER A 97 5.56 -10.38 -23.98
N PRO A 98 6.79 -10.66 -24.46
CA PRO A 98 7.01 -11.18 -25.81
C PRO A 98 6.86 -12.71 -25.95
N THR A 99 6.53 -13.44 -24.88
CA THR A 99 6.60 -14.91 -24.90
C THR A 99 5.41 -15.62 -25.56
N ASN A 100 4.22 -15.01 -25.62
CA ASN A 100 3.00 -15.58 -26.24
C ASN A 100 1.96 -14.47 -26.56
N GLU A 101 0.93 -14.77 -27.37
CA GLU A 101 -0.23 -13.86 -27.57
C GLU A 101 -0.97 -13.53 -26.27
N ALA A 102 -0.81 -14.35 -25.23
CA ALA A 102 -1.32 -14.13 -23.88
C ALA A 102 -0.31 -13.47 -22.91
N GLY A 103 0.86 -13.01 -23.38
CA GLY A 103 1.96 -12.50 -22.54
C GLY A 103 1.53 -11.37 -21.61
N TRP A 104 0.65 -10.47 -22.08
CA TRP A 104 0.09 -9.40 -21.26
C TRP A 104 -0.76 -9.90 -20.09
N THR A 105 -1.53 -10.98 -20.27
CA THR A 105 -2.31 -11.59 -19.19
C THR A 105 -1.40 -12.10 -18.07
N TYR A 106 -0.25 -12.68 -18.41
CA TYR A 106 0.74 -13.12 -17.42
C TYR A 106 1.44 -11.96 -16.73
N VAL A 107 1.68 -10.85 -17.43
CA VAL A 107 2.18 -9.60 -16.82
C VAL A 107 1.18 -9.08 -15.79
N PHE A 108 -0.12 -9.02 -16.14
CA PHE A 108 -1.16 -8.59 -15.19
C PHE A 108 -1.29 -9.55 -14.00
N LEU A 109 -1.21 -10.86 -14.23
CA LEU A 109 -1.23 -11.86 -13.15
C LEU A 109 -0.03 -11.72 -12.21
N MET A 110 1.16 -11.45 -12.77
CA MET A 110 2.37 -11.20 -12.00
C MET A 110 2.23 -9.93 -11.15
N LEU A 111 1.74 -8.82 -11.74
CA LEU A 111 1.54 -7.56 -11.02
C LEU A 111 0.52 -7.72 -9.90
N ALA A 112 -0.63 -8.35 -10.17
CA ALA A 112 -1.65 -8.65 -9.15
C ALA A 112 -1.10 -9.56 -8.04
N GLY A 113 -0.30 -10.58 -8.38
CA GLY A 113 0.34 -11.44 -7.39
C GLY A 113 1.34 -10.69 -6.49
N ALA A 114 2.15 -9.81 -7.07
CA ALA A 114 3.10 -8.99 -6.31
C ALA A 114 2.39 -8.03 -5.35
N GLU A 115 1.27 -7.45 -5.77
CA GLU A 115 0.42 -6.58 -4.95
C GLU A 115 -0.22 -7.33 -3.77
N VAL A 116 -0.80 -8.51 -4.02
CA VAL A 116 -1.37 -9.36 -2.95
C VAL A 116 -0.31 -9.75 -1.92
N VAL A 117 0.89 -10.13 -2.35
CA VAL A 117 2.00 -10.43 -1.45
C VAL A 117 2.41 -9.19 -0.63
N GLY A 118 2.45 -8.02 -1.27
CA GLY A 118 2.68 -6.74 -0.58
C GLY A 118 1.61 -6.45 0.49
N ALA A 119 0.34 -6.58 0.12
CA ALA A 119 -0.79 -6.37 1.03
C ALA A 119 -0.78 -7.33 2.22
N LEU A 120 -0.40 -8.59 2.02
CA LEU A 120 -0.22 -9.57 3.10
C LEU A 120 0.87 -9.16 4.10
N PHE A 121 2.00 -8.65 3.63
CA PHE A 121 3.07 -8.17 4.52
C PHE A 121 2.65 -6.92 5.29
N MET A 122 1.88 -6.04 4.67
CA MET A 122 1.41 -4.78 5.26
C MET A 122 0.33 -4.95 6.32
N ILE A 123 -0.37 -6.10 6.35
CA ILE A 123 -1.45 -6.40 7.31
C ILE A 123 -1.00 -6.20 8.77
N ARG A 124 0.24 -6.60 9.11
CA ARG A 124 0.78 -6.50 10.47
C ARG A 124 0.93 -5.05 10.94
N GLN A 125 1.28 -4.15 10.03
CA GLN A 125 1.46 -2.73 10.33
C GLN A 125 0.11 -2.05 10.56
N VAL A 126 -0.90 -2.38 9.74
CA VAL A 126 -2.28 -1.93 9.93
C VAL A 126 -2.83 -2.38 11.29
N PHE A 127 -2.56 -3.62 11.71
CA PHE A 127 -2.97 -4.09 13.04
C PHE A 127 -2.31 -3.31 14.19
N LYS A 128 -1.02 -2.96 14.08
CA LYS A 128 -0.32 -2.13 15.07
C LYS A 128 -0.95 -0.74 15.20
N GLU A 129 -1.21 -0.08 14.08
CA GLU A 129 -1.86 1.24 14.06
C GLU A 129 -3.27 1.21 14.64
N LEU A 130 -4.08 0.20 14.29
CA LEU A 130 -5.42 0.06 14.86
C LEU A 130 -5.39 -0.13 16.37
N LYS A 131 -4.44 -0.91 16.89
CA LYS A 131 -4.29 -1.14 18.33
C LYS A 131 -3.87 0.15 19.04
N SER A 132 -2.92 0.91 18.47
CA SER A 132 -2.48 2.20 18.98
C SER A 132 -3.62 3.22 19.03
N TRP A 133 -4.41 3.32 17.94
CA TRP A 133 -5.55 4.23 17.86
C TRP A 133 -6.66 3.88 18.86
N ARG A 134 -6.94 2.58 19.06
CA ARG A 134 -7.90 2.12 20.06
C ARG A 134 -7.46 2.49 21.48
N ASN A 135 -6.17 2.34 21.79
CA ASN A 135 -5.62 2.70 23.10
C ASN A 135 -5.66 4.22 23.33
N LYS A 136 -5.29 5.05 22.33
CA LYS A 136 -5.40 6.51 22.40
C LYS A 136 -6.84 6.97 22.66
N ARG A 137 -7.84 6.42 21.94
CA ARG A 137 -9.25 6.78 22.18
C ARG A 137 -9.70 6.47 23.61
N LYS A 138 -9.28 5.34 24.17
CA LYS A 138 -9.60 4.99 25.56
C LYS A 138 -8.98 5.98 26.55
N SER A 139 -7.75 6.43 26.31
CA SER A 139 -7.10 7.46 27.14
C SER A 139 -7.78 8.83 27.05
N TYR A 140 -8.22 9.27 25.86
CA TYR A 140 -8.98 10.53 25.71
C TYR A 140 -10.31 10.50 26.46
N GLN A 141 -11.01 9.36 26.44
CA GLN A 141 -12.27 9.20 27.18
C GLN A 141 -12.06 9.27 28.69
N LEU A 142 -11.01 8.64 29.22
CA LEU A 142 -10.66 8.71 30.63
C LEU A 142 -10.25 10.12 31.07
N ILE A 143 -9.52 10.85 30.24
CA ILE A 143 -9.13 12.24 30.53
C ILE A 143 -10.37 13.15 30.58
N ASN A 144 -11.32 12.98 29.66
CA ASN A 144 -12.56 13.76 29.66
C ASN A 144 -13.49 13.41 30.83
N GLU A 145 -13.52 12.16 31.30
CA GLU A 145 -14.23 11.77 32.53
C GLU A 145 -13.62 12.47 33.75
N VAL A 146 -12.28 12.44 33.88
CA VAL A 146 -11.56 13.07 35.01
C VAL A 146 -11.71 14.60 35.02
N ASP A 147 -11.78 15.24 33.84
CA ASP A 147 -11.99 16.69 33.71
C ASP A 147 -13.44 17.10 33.99
N SER A 148 -14.41 16.21 33.74
CA SER A 148 -15.82 16.44 34.05
C SER A 148 -16.14 16.34 35.56
N ASP A 149 -15.28 15.70 36.35
CA ASP A 149 -15.44 15.50 37.80
C ASP A 149 -14.71 16.58 38.65
N ARG A 150 -14.04 17.55 38.02
CA ARG A 150 -13.40 18.71 38.67
C ARG A 150 -14.24 19.98 38.58
#